data_AF-L0GZ74-F1
#
_entry.id   AF-L0GZ74-F1
#
_cell.length_a   1.000
_cell.length_b   1.000
_cell.length_c   1.000
_cell.angle_alpha   90.00
_cell.angle_beta   90.00
_cell.angle_gamma   90.00
#
_symmetry.space_group_name_H-M   'P 1'
#
loop_
_entity.id
_entity.type
_entity.pdbx_description
1 polymer ?
#
loop_
_entity_poly.entity_id
_entity_poly.type
_entity_poly.pdbx_seq_one_letter_code
_entity_poly.pdbx_strand_id
1 'polypeptide(L)'
;MTPLERVEALYEELVDWYGEGADRETRAAAKLLMVALAKLQTHGGPGWQGLVEEYLLMLRNDPDRFARLLEANRSNRKDWPA
;
A
#
# COMPACT_ATOMS: atom_id res chain seq x y z
N MET A 1 -6.14 8.70 11.43
CA MET A 1 -5.00 8.26 10.63
C MET A 1 -4.51 6.92 11.12
N THR A 2 -5.02 5.84 10.54
CA THR A 2 -4.46 4.50 10.62
C THR A 2 -3.11 4.47 9.88
N PRO A 3 -2.28 3.42 10.08
CA PRO A 3 -1.05 3.27 9.32
C PRO A 3 -1.27 3.28 7.81
N LEU A 4 -2.38 2.72 7.31
CA LEU A 4 -2.70 2.78 5.88
C LEU A 4 -3.01 4.21 5.43
N GLU A 5 -3.82 4.94 6.19
CA GLU A 5 -4.13 6.36 5.88
C GLU A 5 -2.86 7.24 5.86
N ARG A 6 -1.82 6.89 6.65
CA ARG A 6 -0.51 7.58 6.57
C ARG A 6 0.24 7.29 5.28
N VAL A 7 0.17 6.06 4.78
CA VAL A 7 0.78 5.68 3.50
C VAL A 7 0.04 6.33 2.33
N GLU A 8 -1.29 6.41 2.41
CA GLU A 8 -2.12 7.13 1.43
C GLU A 8 -1.78 8.63 1.42
N ALA A 9 -1.62 9.27 2.58
CA ALA A 9 -1.19 10.67 2.65
C ALA A 9 0.21 10.88 2.03
N LEU A 10 1.16 9.99 2.31
CA LEU A 10 2.50 10.05 1.69
C LEU A 10 2.44 9.87 0.17
N TYR A 11 1.53 9.02 -0.34
CA TYR A 11 1.32 8.89 -1.78
C TYR A 11 0.88 10.21 -2.40
N GLU A 12 -0.13 10.88 -1.82
CA GLU A 12 -0.60 12.17 -2.31
C GLU A 12 0.51 13.24 -2.27
N GLU A 13 1.29 13.30 -1.17
CA GLU A 13 2.45 14.20 -1.07
C GLU A 13 3.49 13.96 -2.18
N LEU A 14 3.73 12.69 -2.55
CA LEU A 14 4.65 12.35 -3.64
C LEU A 14 4.08 12.74 -5.00
N VAL A 15 2.77 12.56 -5.23
CA VAL A 15 2.10 12.98 -6.46
C VAL A 15 2.20 14.50 -6.63
N ASP A 16 1.92 15.25 -5.57
CA ASP A 16 2.03 16.71 -5.55
C ASP A 16 3.48 17.17 -5.83
N TRP A 17 4.47 16.48 -5.25
CA TRP A 17 5.88 16.79 -5.48
C TRP A 17 6.31 16.66 -6.95
N TYR A 18 5.71 15.71 -7.69
CA TYR A 18 5.97 15.54 -9.12
C TYR A 18 5.32 16.62 -10.01
N GLY A 19 4.45 17.47 -9.48
CA GLY A 19 3.82 18.58 -10.20
C GLY A 19 3.01 18.12 -11.41
N GLU A 20 3.21 18.77 -12.56
CA GLU A 20 2.56 18.42 -13.84
C GLU A 20 3.33 17.37 -14.66
N GLY A 21 4.33 16.71 -14.08
CA GLY A 21 5.09 15.71 -14.81
C GLY A 21 4.19 14.53 -15.24
N ALA A 22 4.36 14.06 -16.48
CA ALA A 22 3.64 12.90 -17.00
C ALA A 22 3.78 11.68 -16.07
N ASP A 23 2.72 10.89 -15.95
CA ASP A 23 2.66 9.64 -15.16
C ASP A 23 3.03 9.80 -13.68
N ARG A 24 2.84 10.98 -13.09
CA ARG A 24 3.19 11.28 -11.69
C ARG A 24 2.59 10.30 -10.69
N GLU A 25 1.33 9.90 -10.87
CA GLU A 25 0.63 8.91 -10.04
C GLU A 25 1.34 7.55 -10.12
N THR A 26 1.64 7.09 -11.33
CA THR A 26 2.38 5.84 -11.56
C THR A 26 3.79 5.90 -10.98
N ARG A 27 4.49 7.03 -11.11
CA ARG A 27 5.83 7.21 -10.53
C ARG A 27 5.79 7.19 -9.00
N ALA A 28 4.85 7.90 -8.38
CA ALA A 28 4.67 7.89 -6.93
C ALA A 28 4.37 6.47 -6.41
N ALA A 29 3.40 5.78 -7.02
CA ALA A 29 3.06 4.41 -6.67
C ALA A 29 4.25 3.45 -6.84
N ALA A 30 4.99 3.56 -7.95
CA ALA A 30 6.16 2.74 -8.21
C ALA A 30 7.26 2.94 -7.15
N LYS A 31 7.52 4.18 -6.71
CA LYS A 31 8.50 4.46 -5.66
C LYS A 31 8.09 3.85 -4.32
N LEU A 32 6.81 3.99 -3.95
CA LEU A 32 6.29 3.34 -2.74
C LEU A 32 6.41 1.82 -2.81
N LEU A 33 6.07 1.22 -3.96
CA LEU A 33 6.20 -0.22 -4.16
C LEU A 33 7.66 -0.69 -4.06
N MET A 34 8.61 0.01 -4.69
CA MET A 34 10.03 -0.32 -4.62
C MET A 34 10.54 -0.34 -3.16
N VAL A 35 10.18 0.68 -2.37
CA VAL A 35 10.54 0.75 -0.96
C VAL A 35 9.87 -0.37 -0.17
N ALA A 36 8.57 -0.60 -0.39
CA ALA A 36 7.82 -1.66 0.27
C ALA A 36 8.43 -3.04 0.02
N LEU A 37 8.76 -3.36 -1.24
CA LEU A 37 9.41 -4.63 -1.62
C LEU A 37 10.77 -4.80 -0.93
N ALA A 38 11.59 -3.74 -0.89
CA ALA A 38 12.88 -3.78 -0.18
C ALA A 38 12.70 -4.06 1.32
N LYS A 39 11.67 -3.46 1.96
CA LYS A 39 11.37 -3.71 3.37
C LYS A 39 10.77 -5.09 3.62
N LEU A 40 9.90 -5.58 2.75
CA LEU A 40 9.35 -6.94 2.82
C LEU A 40 10.44 -7.99 2.67
N GLN A 41 11.36 -7.82 1.72
CA GLN A 41 12.52 -8.69 1.58
C GLN A 41 13.38 -8.70 2.85
N THR A 42 13.58 -7.54 3.47
CA THR A 42 14.45 -7.39 4.66
C THR A 42 13.79 -7.93 5.93
N HIS A 43 12.48 -7.72 6.10
CA HIS A 43 11.79 -7.91 7.38
C HIS A 43 10.68 -8.97 7.36
N GLY A 44 10.20 -9.39 6.18
CA GLY A 44 9.03 -10.26 6.03
C GLY A 44 9.29 -11.76 6.25
N GLY A 45 10.53 -12.16 6.55
CA GLY A 45 10.90 -13.56 6.74
C GLY A 45 10.67 -14.41 5.49
N PRO A 46 10.70 -15.75 5.58
CA PRO A 46 10.60 -16.63 4.41
C PRO A 46 9.32 -16.48 3.57
N GLY A 47 8.23 -15.96 4.16
CA GLY A 47 6.92 -15.86 3.52
C GLY A 47 6.65 -14.56 2.74
N TRP A 48 7.61 -13.63 2.67
CA TRP A 48 7.35 -12.29 2.12
C TRP A 48 6.93 -12.31 0.64
N GLN A 49 7.49 -13.22 -0.16
CA GLN A 49 7.14 -13.36 -1.58
C GLN A 49 5.70 -13.84 -1.77
N GLY A 50 5.29 -14.86 -1.01
CA GLY A 50 3.94 -15.40 -1.06
C GLY A 50 2.89 -14.35 -0.68
N LEU A 51 3.19 -13.47 0.28
CA LEU A 51 2.31 -12.35 0.63
C LEU A 51 2.12 -11.38 -0.54
N VAL A 52 3.20 -11.03 -1.25
CA VAL A 52 3.11 -10.15 -2.43
C VAL A 52 2.30 -10.80 -3.53
N GLU A 53 2.56 -12.09 -3.81
CA GLU A 53 1.82 -12.85 -4.80
C GLU A 53 0.33 -12.94 -4.46
N GLU A 54 -0.04 -13.11 -3.19
CA GLU A 54 -1.44 -13.12 -2.76
C GLU A 54 -2.15 -11.80 -3.09
N TYR A 55 -1.51 -10.66 -2.83
CA TYR A 55 -2.08 -9.36 -3.18
C TYR A 55 -2.27 -9.19 -4.69
N LEU A 56 -1.29 -9.63 -5.50
CA LEU A 56 -1.39 -9.58 -6.96
C LEU A 56 -2.50 -10.51 -7.48
N LEU A 57 -2.62 -11.72 -6.92
CA LEU A 57 -3.68 -12.65 -7.24
C LEU A 57 -5.06 -12.10 -6.86
N MET A 58 -5.19 -11.43 -5.71
CA MET A 58 -6.42 -10.79 -5.28
C MET A 58 -6.82 -9.66 -6.24
N LEU A 59 -5.90 -8.77 -6.59
CA LEU A 59 -6.15 -7.70 -7.56
C LEU A 59 -6.62 -8.24 -8.92
N ARG A 60 -6.05 -9.36 -9.38
CA ARG A 60 -6.39 -9.96 -10.67
C ARG A 60 -7.74 -10.69 -10.66
N ASN A 61 -8.05 -11.39 -9.56
CA ASN A 61 -9.16 -12.34 -9.53
C ASN A 61 -10.38 -11.83 -8.76
N ASP A 62 -10.19 -10.94 -7.78
CA ASP A 62 -11.25 -10.41 -6.88
C ASP A 62 -10.89 -8.99 -6.38
N PRO A 63 -10.96 -7.97 -7.27
CA PRO A 63 -10.62 -6.59 -6.91
C PRO A 63 -11.54 -6.01 -5.82
N ASP A 64 -12.78 -6.49 -5.72
CA ASP A 64 -13.73 -6.07 -4.68
C ASP A 64 -13.29 -6.54 -3.29
N ARG A 65 -12.72 -7.74 -3.19
CA ARG A 65 -12.09 -8.19 -1.94
C ARG A 65 -10.88 -7.34 -1.59
N PHE A 66 -10.07 -6.94 -2.57
CA PHE A 66 -8.95 -6.04 -2.31
C PHE A 66 -9.42 -4.66 -1.81
N ALA A 67 -10.47 -4.10 -2.41
CA ALA A 67 -11.08 -2.86 -1.96
C ALA A 67 -11.62 -2.97 -0.52
N ARG A 68 -12.29 -4.08 -0.19
CA ARG A 68 -12.75 -4.36 1.19
C ARG A 68 -11.59 -4.49 2.18
N LEU A 69 -10.47 -5.07 1.77
CA LEU A 69 -9.26 -5.16 2.59
C LEU A 69 -8.69 -3.77 2.91
N LEU A 70 -8.60 -2.89 1.90
CA LEU A 70 -8.17 -1.50 2.12
C LEU A 70 -9.13 -0.78 3.07
N GLU A 71 -10.43 -0.91 2.86
CA GLU A 71 -11.44 -0.26 3.70
C GLU A 71 -11.39 -0.74 5.16
N ALA A 72 -11.20 -2.04 5.37
CA ALA A 72 -11.01 -2.60 6.70
C ALA A 72 -9.79 -1.98 7.42
N ASN A 73 -8.69 -1.75 6.69
CA ASN A 73 -7.46 -1.14 7.23
C ASN A 73 -7.60 0.37 7.51
N ARG A 74 -8.49 1.07 6.80
CA ARG A 74 -8.89 2.46 7.15
C ARG A 74 -9.78 2.51 8.39
N SER A 75 -10.67 1.54 8.51
CA SER A 75 -11.68 1.47 9.57
C SER A 75 -11.20 0.88 10.90
N ASN A 76 -10.02 0.23 10.96
CA ASN A 76 -9.54 -0.51 12.14
C ASN A 76 -9.08 0.36 13.33
N ARG A 77 -9.68 1.55 13.50
CA ARG A 77 -9.45 2.47 14.61
C ARG A 77 -10.50 2.31 15.71
N LYS A 78 -10.90 1.08 16.05
CA LYS A 78 -11.79 0.82 17.18
C LYS A 78 -11.15 -0.19 18.12
N ASP A 79 -10.80 0.33 19.30
CA ASP A 79 -10.45 -0.37 20.54
C ASP A 79 -9.02 -0.93 20.68
N TRP A 80 -8.06 -0.04 20.97
CA TRP A 80 -6.97 -0.37 21.88
C TRP A 80 -6.87 0.73 22.95
N PRO A 81 -7.14 0.45 24.24
CA PRO A 81 -6.92 1.42 25.30
C PRO A 81 -5.41 1.63 25.49
N ALA A 82 -5.04 2.87 25.82
CA ALA A 82 -3.67 3.29 26.09
C ALA A 82 -2.98 2.45 27.17
#